data_AF-A0A183HEW0-F1
#
_entry.id   AF-A0A183HEW0-F1
#
_cell.length_a   1.000
_cell.length_b   1.000
_cell.length_c   1.000
_cell.angle_alpha   90.00
_cell.angle_beta   90.00
_cell.angle_gamma   90.00
#
_symmetry.space_group_name_H-M   'P 1'
#
loop_
_entity.id
_entity.type
_entity.pdbx_description
1 polymer ?
#
loop_
_entity_poly.entity_id
_entity_poly.type
_entity_poly.pdbx_seq_one_letter_code
_entity_poly.pdbx_strand_id
1 'polypeptide(L)'
;MLNEKLIIKIICAVGLFFIAQVGVFWTQLQNLDEKKFMLVAEIDTLIRKRDELNKKIWMQEKEAYRMEEKLQRIDNLVRDRILLAEVRKDLPFIYFITPTYRRPTQKADLIRLAQTLAHVPNLYWIVVEDANDTSPFI
;
A
#
# COMPACT_ATOMS: atom_id res chain seq x y z
N MET A 1 74.21 28.36 -53.57
CA MET A 1 74.40 27.49 -52.37
C MET A 1 73.47 27.84 -51.20
N LEU A 2 72.45 28.68 -51.39
CA LEU A 2 71.37 28.86 -50.44
C LEU A 2 70.21 28.01 -50.96
N ASN A 3 69.81 26.94 -50.26
CA ASN A 3 68.39 26.50 -50.15
C ASN A 3 68.19 25.09 -49.59
N GLU A 4 69.19 24.22 -49.51
CA GLU A 4 68.94 22.84 -49.06
C GLU A 4 68.65 22.74 -47.55
N LYS A 5 69.47 23.41 -46.73
CA LYS A 5 69.27 23.47 -45.26
C LYS A 5 67.99 24.21 -44.85
N LEU A 6 67.52 25.17 -45.65
CA LEU A 6 66.30 25.93 -45.37
C LEU A 6 65.06 25.09 -45.71
N ILE A 7 65.07 24.40 -46.85
CA ILE A 7 64.00 23.48 -47.26
C ILE A 7 63.84 22.35 -46.24
N ILE A 8 64.93 21.75 -45.76
CA ILE A 8 64.87 20.71 -44.72
C ILE A 8 64.23 21.24 -43.43
N LYS A 9 64.58 22.45 -42.98
CA LYS A 9 63.96 23.06 -41.78
C LYS A 9 62.46 23.31 -41.96
N ILE A 10 62.03 23.75 -43.14
CA ILE A 10 60.61 23.97 -43.47
C ILE A 10 59.86 22.63 -43.46
N ILE A 11 60.40 21.59 -44.09
CA ILE A 11 59.79 20.25 -44.11
C ILE A 11 59.69 19.68 -42.69
N CYS A 12 60.74 19.83 -41.87
CA CYS A 12 60.70 19.41 -40.47
C CYS A 12 59.66 20.21 -39.66
N ALA A 13 59.55 21.53 -39.85
CA ALA A 13 58.57 22.36 -39.15
C ALA A 13 57.13 22.00 -39.54
N VAL A 14 56.87 21.77 -40.83
CA VAL A 14 55.58 21.31 -41.34
C VAL A 14 55.26 19.90 -40.81
N GLY A 15 56.24 18.99 -40.80
CA GLY A 15 56.08 17.65 -40.23
C GLY A 15 55.75 17.67 -38.73
N LEU A 16 56.46 18.49 -37.94
CA LEU A 16 56.17 18.69 -36.53
C LEU A 16 54.78 19.29 -36.28
N PHE A 17 54.35 20.22 -37.13
CA PHE A 17 53.02 20.81 -37.07
C PHE A 17 51.93 19.76 -37.31
N PHE A 18 52.06 18.91 -38.32
CA PHE A 18 51.11 17.82 -38.57
C PHE A 18 51.11 16.78 -37.45
N ILE A 19 52.27 16.45 -36.87
CA ILE A 19 52.34 15.55 -35.70
C ILE A 19 51.61 16.16 -34.50
N ALA A 20 51.79 17.45 -34.23
CA ALA A 20 51.07 18.14 -33.17
C ALA A 20 49.55 18.17 -33.42
N GLN A 21 49.12 18.41 -34.68
CA GLN A 21 47.71 18.36 -35.06
C GLN A 21 47.11 16.96 -34.86
N VAL A 22 47.83 15.91 -35.25
CA VAL A 22 47.40 14.52 -35.03
C VAL A 22 47.31 14.20 -33.53
N GLY A 23 48.26 14.69 -32.73
CA GLY A 23 48.22 14.53 -31.27
C GLY A 23 47.00 15.22 -30.63
N VAL A 24 46.72 16.47 -31.01
CA VAL A 24 45.53 17.20 -30.54
C VAL A 24 44.25 16.47 -30.97
N PHE A 25 44.18 16.02 -32.23
CA PHE A 25 43.04 15.26 -32.73
C PHE A 25 42.84 13.95 -31.96
N TRP A 26 43.92 13.23 -31.66
CA TRP A 26 43.86 11.99 -30.87
C TRP A 26 43.33 12.24 -29.45
N THR A 27 43.79 13.31 -28.79
CA THR A 27 43.27 13.70 -27.47
C THR A 27 41.78 14.09 -27.50
N GLN A 28 41.33 14.75 -28.58
CA GLN A 28 39.91 15.07 -28.78
C GLN A 28 39.06 13.81 -28.98
N LEU A 29 39.56 12.84 -29.74
CA LEU A 29 38.88 11.57 -29.97
C LEU A 29 38.71 10.77 -28.67
N GLN A 30 39.78 10.67 -27.87
CA GLN A 30 39.73 9.99 -26.57
C GLN A 30 38.72 10.64 -25.60
N ASN A 31 38.68 11.97 -25.55
CA ASN A 31 37.72 12.69 -24.70
C ASN A 31 36.25 12.42 -25.11
N LEU A 32 35.99 12.23 -26.41
CA LEU A 32 34.65 11.87 -26.88
C LEU A 32 34.25 10.45 -26.46
N ASP A 33 35.18 9.50 -26.53
CA ASP A 33 34.95 8.12 -26.08
C ASP A 33 34.69 8.03 -24.57
N GLU A 34 35.42 8.78 -23.75
CA GLU A 34 35.20 8.87 -22.30
C GLU A 34 33.81 9.43 -21.98
N LYS A 35 33.40 10.51 -22.65
CA LYS A 35 32.05 11.08 -22.48
C LYS A 35 30.96 10.10 -22.89
N LYS A 36 31.16 9.38 -23.99
CA LYS A 36 30.21 8.35 -24.44
C LYS A 36 30.07 7.25 -23.39
N PHE A 37 31.17 6.78 -22.81
CA PHE A 37 31.15 5.77 -21.76
C PHE A 37 30.40 6.25 -20.50
N MET A 38 30.65 7.49 -20.07
CA MET A 38 29.95 8.09 -18.92
C MET A 38 28.44 8.21 -19.16
N LEU A 39 28.03 8.65 -20.35
CA LEU A 39 26.62 8.75 -20.71
C LEU A 39 25.94 7.36 -20.74
N VAL A 40 26.62 6.34 -21.23
CA VAL A 40 26.10 4.95 -21.23
C VAL A 40 25.90 4.46 -19.79
N ALA A 41 26.87 4.70 -18.90
CA ALA A 41 26.74 4.36 -17.49
C ALA A 41 25.58 5.10 -16.82
N GLU A 42 25.39 6.39 -17.13
CA GLU A 42 24.26 7.18 -16.62
C GLU A 42 22.92 6.61 -17.10
N ILE A 43 22.78 6.32 -18.39
CA ILE A 43 21.58 5.68 -18.97
C ILE A 43 21.27 4.36 -18.26
N ASP A 44 22.27 3.52 -18.01
CA ASP A 44 22.09 2.26 -17.30
C ASP A 44 21.59 2.46 -15.86
N THR A 45 22.04 3.51 -15.16
CA THR A 45 21.52 3.83 -13.83
C THR A 45 20.07 4.33 -13.88
N LEU A 46 19.73 5.14 -14.88
CA LEU A 46 18.36 5.63 -15.09
C LEU A 46 17.40 4.49 -15.43
N ILE A 47 17.83 3.54 -16.26
CA ILE A 47 17.09 2.32 -16.58
C ILE A 47 16.78 1.53 -15.29
N ARG A 48 17.77 1.30 -14.43
CA ARG A 48 17.56 0.60 -13.15
C ARG A 48 16.54 1.33 -12.26
N LYS A 49 16.65 2.66 -12.14
CA LYS A 49 15.71 3.47 -11.36
C LYS A 49 14.29 3.40 -11.93
N ARG A 50 14.14 3.45 -13.25
CA ARG A 50 12.85 3.27 -13.93
C ARG A 50 12.25 1.90 -13.62
N ASP A 51 13.04 0.83 -13.69
CA ASP A 51 12.55 -0.52 -13.44
C ASP A 51 12.15 -0.72 -11.98
N GLU A 52 12.91 -0.14 -11.04
CA GLU A 52 12.55 -0.13 -9.62
C GLU A 52 11.23 0.63 -9.39
N LEU A 53 11.06 1.80 -10.03
CA LEU A 53 9.85 2.59 -9.91
C LEU A 53 8.64 1.87 -10.51
N ASN A 54 8.80 1.25 -11.68
CA ASN A 54 7.75 0.43 -12.30
C ASN A 54 7.34 -0.73 -11.40
N LYS A 55 8.31 -1.37 -10.75
CA LYS A 55 8.02 -2.42 -9.76
C LYS A 55 7.22 -1.87 -8.57
N LYS A 56 7.57 -0.68 -8.08
CA LYS A 56 6.82 -0.02 -6.99
C LYS A 56 5.39 0.31 -7.41
N ILE A 57 5.20 0.87 -8.61
CA ILE A 57 3.88 1.17 -9.18
C ILE A 57 3.04 -0.11 -9.25
N TRP A 58 3.60 -1.19 -9.80
CA TRP A 58 2.90 -2.47 -9.90
C TRP A 58 2.49 -3.04 -8.52
N MET A 59 3.37 -2.93 -7.52
CA MET A 59 3.06 -3.35 -6.15
C MET A 59 1.94 -2.51 -5.54
N GLN A 60 1.98 -1.18 -5.74
CA GLN A 60 0.97 -0.27 -5.24
C GLN A 60 -0.39 -0.48 -5.92
N GLU A 61 -0.43 -0.67 -7.23
CA GLU A 61 -1.66 -1.00 -7.97
C GLU A 61 -2.28 -2.30 -7.46
N LYS A 62 -1.44 -3.32 -7.21
CA LYS A 62 -1.90 -4.58 -6.63
C LYS A 62 -2.46 -4.41 -5.22
N GLU A 63 -1.86 -3.57 -4.39
CA GLU A 63 -2.37 -3.25 -3.06
C GLU A 63 -3.68 -2.47 -3.11
N ALA A 64 -3.79 -1.49 -4.03
CA ALA A 64 -5.02 -0.75 -4.27
C ALA A 64 -6.17 -1.69 -4.65
N TYR A 65 -5.93 -2.62 -5.58
CA TYR A 65 -6.93 -3.61 -5.97
C TYR A 65 -7.41 -4.47 -4.78
N ARG A 66 -6.47 -4.91 -3.92
CA ARG A 66 -6.81 -5.67 -2.70
C ARG A 66 -7.61 -4.85 -1.70
N MET A 67 -7.33 -3.55 -1.60
CA MET A 67 -8.07 -2.63 -0.74
C MET A 67 -9.49 -2.42 -1.24
N GLU A 68 -9.66 -2.28 -2.56
CA GLU A 68 -10.98 -2.15 -3.19
C GLU A 68 -11.88 -3.36 -2.90
N GLU A 69 -11.33 -4.58 -2.99
CA GLU A 69 -12.07 -5.80 -2.64
C GLU A 69 -12.54 -5.79 -1.17
N LYS A 70 -11.67 -5.34 -0.25
CA LYS A 70 -12.04 -5.21 1.17
C LYS A 70 -13.12 -4.17 1.37
N LEU A 71 -13.04 -3.03 0.68
CA LEU A 71 -14.04 -1.97 0.76
C LEU A 71 -15.41 -2.48 0.30
N GLN A 72 -15.45 -3.22 -0.81
CA GLN A 72 -16.68 -3.83 -1.31
C GLN A 72 -17.30 -4.81 -0.31
N ARG A 73 -16.48 -5.64 0.36
CA ARG A 73 -16.97 -6.54 1.43
C ARG A 73 -17.57 -5.75 2.60
N ILE A 74 -16.91 -4.67 3.02
CA ILE A 74 -17.40 -3.82 4.11
C ILE A 74 -18.71 -3.14 3.70
N ASP A 75 -18.80 -2.59 2.48
CA ASP A 75 -20.01 -1.93 1.98
C ASP A 75 -21.21 -2.89 2.00
N ASN A 76 -21.03 -4.13 1.53
CA ASN A 76 -22.08 -5.14 1.59
C ASN A 76 -22.54 -5.43 3.03
N LEU A 77 -21.59 -5.62 3.96
CA LEU A 77 -21.90 -5.86 5.37
C LEU A 77 -22.61 -4.67 6.03
N VAL A 78 -22.22 -3.45 5.68
CA VAL A 78 -22.82 -2.21 6.19
C VAL A 78 -24.22 -2.02 5.63
N ARG A 79 -24.42 -2.24 4.32
CA ARG A 79 -25.72 -2.14 3.65
C ARG A 79 -26.76 -3.04 4.31
N ASP A 80 -26.43 -4.30 4.54
CA ASP A 80 -27.34 -5.26 5.18
C ASP A 80 -27.68 -4.83 6.62
N ARG A 81 -26.68 -4.32 7.36
CA ARG A 81 -26.90 -3.84 8.74
C ARG A 81 -27.73 -2.56 8.81
N ILE A 82 -27.52 -1.61 7.88
CA ILE A 82 -28.30 -0.37 7.82
C ILE A 82 -29.77 -0.70 7.53
N LEU A 83 -30.04 -1.58 6.57
CA LEU A 83 -31.40 -2.00 6.25
C LEU A 83 -32.08 -2.65 7.47
N LEU A 84 -31.39 -3.57 8.16
CA LEU A 84 -31.90 -4.20 9.37
C LEU A 84 -32.12 -3.19 10.51
N ALA A 85 -31.27 -2.18 10.65
CA ALA A 85 -31.42 -1.13 11.64
C ALA A 85 -32.62 -0.23 11.35
N GLU A 86 -32.87 0.08 10.07
CA GLU A 86 -34.02 0.89 9.66
C GLU A 86 -35.33 0.14 9.88
N VAL A 87 -35.40 -1.14 9.47
CA VAL A 87 -36.55 -2.00 9.79
C VAL A 87 -36.79 -2.04 11.29
N ARG A 88 -35.74 -2.14 12.11
CA ARG A 88 -35.88 -2.11 13.57
C ARG A 88 -36.46 -0.80 14.09
N LYS A 89 -36.19 0.38 13.51
CA LYS A 89 -36.76 1.64 14.05
C LYS A 89 -38.29 1.66 14.03
N ASP A 90 -38.89 1.02 13.03
CA ASP A 90 -40.34 1.02 12.84
C ASP A 90 -41.05 -0.08 13.64
N LEU A 91 -40.31 -1.01 14.25
CA LEU A 91 -40.90 -2.06 15.09
C LEU A 91 -41.18 -1.55 16.52
N PRO A 92 -42.34 -1.90 17.11
CA PRO A 92 -42.62 -1.60 18.50
C PRO A 92 -41.67 -2.33 19.45
N PHE A 93 -41.41 -1.75 20.61
CA PHE A 93 -40.62 -2.40 21.66
C PHE A 93 -41.43 -3.48 22.39
N ILE A 94 -40.80 -4.64 22.59
CA ILE A 94 -41.34 -5.74 23.40
C ILE A 94 -40.71 -5.66 24.79
N TYR A 95 -41.51 -5.43 25.81
CA TYR A 95 -41.07 -5.49 27.21
C TYR A 95 -41.34 -6.90 27.75
N PHE A 96 -40.30 -7.73 27.75
CA PHE A 96 -40.39 -9.12 28.18
C PHE A 96 -40.05 -9.22 29.67
N ILE A 97 -41.05 -9.39 30.51
CA ILE A 97 -40.89 -9.47 31.97
C ILE A 97 -40.78 -10.94 32.38
N THR A 98 -39.68 -11.32 33.03
CA THR A 98 -39.44 -12.68 33.52
C THR A 98 -39.25 -12.68 35.03
N PRO A 99 -40.24 -13.11 35.82
CA PRO A 99 -40.03 -13.40 37.23
C PRO A 99 -39.16 -14.65 37.37
N THR A 100 -38.21 -14.62 38.29
CA THR A 100 -37.31 -15.75 38.59
C THR A 100 -37.02 -15.80 40.08
N TYR A 101 -36.62 -16.96 40.59
CA TYR A 101 -36.27 -17.15 41.99
C TYR A 101 -35.05 -18.05 42.11
N ARG A 102 -34.41 -18.01 43.28
CA ARG A 102 -33.18 -18.75 43.54
C ARG A 102 -33.41 -20.26 43.52
N ARG A 103 -32.81 -20.95 42.56
CA ARG A 103 -32.73 -22.42 42.49
C ARG A 103 -31.45 -22.87 41.76
N PRO A 104 -30.98 -24.12 41.94
CA PRO A 104 -29.74 -24.60 41.31
C PRO A 104 -29.72 -24.45 39.78
N THR A 105 -30.86 -24.57 39.11
CA THR A 105 -30.96 -24.48 37.64
C THR A 105 -31.24 -23.07 37.12
N GLN A 106 -31.44 -22.07 37.98
CA GLN A 106 -31.86 -20.70 37.62
C GLN A 106 -30.98 -20.11 36.51
N LYS A 107 -29.65 -20.20 36.69
CA LYS A 107 -28.67 -19.69 35.73
C LYS A 107 -28.76 -20.38 34.37
N ALA A 108 -28.91 -21.71 34.36
CA ALA A 108 -29.00 -22.47 33.11
C ALA A 108 -30.27 -22.11 32.33
N ASP A 109 -31.39 -21.93 33.03
CA ASP A 109 -32.66 -21.52 32.43
C ASP A 109 -32.59 -20.10 31.86
N LEU A 110 -32.00 -19.16 32.60
CA LEU A 110 -31.81 -17.78 32.13
C LEU A 110 -30.88 -17.69 30.93
N ILE A 111 -29.78 -18.46 30.90
CA ILE A 111 -28.88 -18.49 29.73
C ILE A 111 -29.60 -19.02 28.49
N ARG A 112 -30.36 -20.12 28.63
CA ARG A 112 -31.12 -20.70 27.52
C ARG A 112 -32.19 -19.74 27.00
N LEU A 113 -32.86 -19.03 27.90
CA LEU A 113 -33.82 -17.99 27.54
C LEU A 113 -33.14 -16.81 26.85
N ALA A 114 -32.01 -16.32 27.40
CA ALA A 114 -31.23 -15.23 26.81
C ALA A 114 -30.79 -15.53 25.37
N GLN A 115 -30.31 -16.75 25.11
CA GLN A 115 -29.94 -17.20 23.77
C GLN A 115 -31.13 -17.18 22.81
N THR A 116 -32.30 -17.59 23.28
CA THR A 116 -33.54 -17.51 22.48
C THR A 116 -33.93 -16.05 22.21
N LEU A 117 -33.90 -15.19 23.23
CA LEU A 117 -34.30 -13.79 23.14
C LEU A 117 -33.33 -12.92 22.32
N ALA A 118 -32.04 -13.30 22.22
CA ALA A 118 -31.02 -12.55 21.50
C ALA A 118 -31.32 -12.36 19.99
N HIS A 119 -32.17 -13.23 19.42
CA HIS A 119 -32.59 -13.15 18.03
C HIS A 119 -33.83 -12.27 17.81
N VAL A 120 -34.52 -11.86 18.88
CA VAL A 120 -35.72 -11.03 18.79
C VAL A 120 -35.31 -9.55 18.73
N PRO A 121 -35.62 -8.83 17.64
CA PRO A 121 -35.34 -7.39 17.57
C PRO A 121 -36.21 -6.60 18.57
N ASN A 122 -35.72 -5.45 19.01
CA ASN A 122 -36.45 -4.47 19.83
C ASN A 122 -37.04 -5.04 21.13
N LEU A 123 -36.36 -5.99 21.76
CA LEU A 123 -36.79 -6.59 23.01
C LEU A 123 -36.00 -6.02 24.20
N TYR A 124 -36.72 -5.50 25.19
CA TYR A 124 -36.20 -5.21 26.51
C TYR A 124 -36.54 -6.35 27.45
N TRP A 125 -35.50 -7.06 27.91
CA TRP A 125 -35.66 -8.16 28.85
C TRP A 125 -35.53 -7.63 30.27
N ILE A 126 -36.64 -7.69 31.03
CA ILE A 126 -36.73 -7.26 32.41
C ILE A 126 -36.79 -8.51 33.28
N VAL A 127 -35.70 -8.84 33.94
CA VAL A 127 -35.64 -9.96 34.88
C VAL A 127 -35.96 -9.45 36.28
N VAL A 128 -36.93 -10.07 36.94
CA VAL A 128 -37.36 -9.71 38.29
C VAL A 128 -37.05 -10.88 39.21
N GLU A 129 -36.11 -10.72 40.13
CA GLU A 129 -35.77 -11.74 41.10
C GLU A 129 -36.68 -11.67 42.32
N ASP A 130 -37.28 -12.80 42.70
CA ASP A 130 -37.95 -13.00 43.97
C ASP A 130 -36.90 -13.20 45.07
N ALA A 131 -36.24 -12.10 45.43
CA ALA A 131 -35.21 -12.00 46.45
C ALA A 131 -35.13 -10.55 46.97
N ASN A 132 -34.61 -10.37 48.20
CA ASN A 132 -34.40 -9.04 48.76
C ASN A 132 -33.29 -8.27 48.04
N ASP A 133 -32.30 -8.99 47.52
CA ASP A 133 -31.13 -8.45 46.83
C ASP A 133 -30.92 -9.18 45.49
N THR A 134 -30.36 -8.48 44.51
CA THR A 134 -30.00 -9.05 43.21
C THR A 134 -28.84 -10.04 43.35
N SER A 135 -28.93 -11.14 42.61
CA SER A 135 -27.88 -12.15 42.53
C SER A 135 -26.65 -11.63 41.77
N PRO A 136 -25.40 -11.82 42.24
CA PRO A 136 -24.21 -11.37 41.50
C PRO A 136 -23.90 -12.17 40.23
N PHE A 137 -24.70 -13.21 39.93
CA PHE A 137 -24.51 -14.11 38.78
C PHE A 137 -25.61 -13.97 37.72
N ILE A 138 -26.56 -13.06 37.92
CA ILE A 138 -27.61 -12.64 36.99
C ILE A 138 -27.31 -11.19 36.60
#